data_AF-A0A1F9X9F4-F1
#
_entry.id   AF-A0A1F9X9F4-F1
#
_cell.length_a   1.000
_cell.length_b   1.000
_cell.length_c   1.000
_cell.angle_alpha   90.00
_cell.angle_beta   90.00
_cell.angle_gamma   90.00
#
_symmetry.space_group_name_H-M   'P 1'
#
loop_
_entity.id
_entity.type
_entity.pdbx_description
1 polymer ?
#
loop_
_entity_poly.entity_id
_entity_poly.type
_entity_poly.pdbx_seq_one_letter_code
_entity_poly.pdbx_strand_id
1 'polypeptide(L)'
;MKYNVAISVDVFGLTTSADHDMGIGQDIVEMTREADYVCPMVYPSHYPRGSYGIEHPNSQPYRTVYIGLGHAVKKLGVNSKKLRPYLQDFSLGYKYNVEEVLAQAQACYDNDIYEWTLWNPASKYNYLALKSTEVINKKKLDKPAEIPPEILVSTSPAVQPE
;
A
#
# COMPACT_ATOMS: atom_id res chain seq x y z
N MET A 1 -6.74 5.45 26.72
CA MET A 1 -7.67 4.31 26.77
C MET A 1 -7.49 3.52 28.07
N LYS A 2 -8.58 3.00 28.66
CA LYS A 2 -8.63 2.38 30.02
C LYS A 2 -7.75 1.13 30.21
N TYR A 3 -7.36 0.46 29.12
CA TYR A 3 -6.73 -0.87 29.18
C TYR A 3 -5.26 -0.91 28.71
N ASN A 4 -4.68 0.21 28.27
CA ASN A 4 -3.31 0.29 27.73
C ASN A 4 -3.01 -0.78 26.66
N VAL A 5 -3.97 -1.01 25.76
CA VAL A 5 -3.84 -1.93 24.62
C VAL A 5 -3.79 -1.08 23.35
N ALA A 6 -2.84 -1.39 22.47
CA ALA A 6 -2.73 -0.72 21.18
C ALA A 6 -3.81 -1.23 20.20
N ILE A 7 -4.41 -0.33 19.44
CA ILE A 7 -5.44 -0.62 18.44
C ILE A 7 -4.92 -0.25 17.06
N SER A 8 -4.98 -1.21 16.13
CA SER A 8 -4.79 -0.97 14.71
C SER A 8 -6.09 -1.13 13.95
N VAL A 9 -6.24 -0.41 12.84
CA VAL A 9 -7.39 -0.54 11.94
C VAL A 9 -6.93 -0.72 10.50
N ASP A 10 -7.54 -1.69 9.82
CA ASP A 10 -7.26 -1.96 8.41
C ASP A 10 -8.20 -1.14 7.52
N VAL A 11 -7.64 -0.50 6.51
CA VAL A 11 -8.39 0.34 5.56
C VAL A 11 -8.07 -0.05 4.13
N PHE A 12 -8.97 0.21 3.19
CA PHE A 12 -8.70 -0.05 1.77
C PHE A 12 -7.54 0.82 1.27
N GLY A 13 -6.69 0.25 0.39
CA GLY A 13 -5.53 0.96 -0.15
C GLY A 13 -5.87 2.30 -0.81
N LEU A 14 -7.01 2.40 -1.50
CA LEU A 14 -7.44 3.65 -2.15
C LEU A 14 -7.69 4.79 -1.15
N THR A 15 -7.95 4.52 0.13
CA THR A 15 -8.11 5.58 1.14
C THR A 15 -6.84 6.42 1.34
N THR A 16 -5.69 5.91 0.89
CA THR A 16 -4.38 6.60 0.95
C THR A 16 -4.32 7.83 0.05
N SER A 17 -5.04 7.81 -1.07
CA SER A 17 -5.04 8.85 -2.10
C SER A 17 -6.38 9.56 -2.22
N ALA A 18 -7.49 8.86 -2.00
CA ALA A 18 -8.84 9.40 -2.07
C ALA A 18 -9.01 10.65 -1.19
N ASP A 19 -9.56 11.72 -1.76
CA ASP A 19 -9.92 12.95 -1.04
C ASP A 19 -11.19 12.83 -0.19
N HIS A 20 -11.93 11.72 -0.34
CA HIS A 20 -13.16 11.41 0.38
C HIS A 20 -13.21 9.93 0.78
N ASP A 21 -14.21 9.53 1.57
CA ASP A 21 -14.38 8.15 2.05
C ASP A 21 -14.82 7.13 0.98
N MET A 22 -15.05 7.58 -0.27
CA MET A 22 -15.52 6.77 -1.41
C MET A 22 -16.89 6.11 -1.17
N GLY A 23 -17.67 6.59 -0.19
CA GLY A 23 -18.94 6.00 0.21
C GLY A 23 -18.82 4.67 0.97
N ILE A 24 -17.62 4.29 1.41
CA ILE A 24 -17.37 3.06 2.18
C ILE A 24 -17.17 3.31 3.67
N GLY A 25 -17.31 4.57 4.13
CA GLY A 25 -17.19 4.93 5.54
C GLY A 25 -15.76 4.84 6.09
N GLN A 26 -14.75 4.90 5.23
CA GLN A 26 -13.34 4.88 5.64
C GLN A 26 -12.63 6.16 5.23
N ASP A 27 -12.32 7.02 6.20
CA ASP A 27 -11.41 8.15 6.04
C ASP A 27 -10.13 7.92 6.83
N ILE A 28 -8.99 7.82 6.13
CA ILE A 28 -7.70 7.48 6.75
C ILE A 28 -7.22 8.54 7.76
N VAL A 29 -7.58 9.82 7.58
CA VAL A 29 -7.22 10.93 8.47
C VAL A 29 -8.01 10.84 9.76
N GLU A 30 -9.31 10.57 9.67
CA GLU A 30 -10.14 10.39 10.85
C GLU A 30 -9.75 9.10 11.61
N MET A 31 -9.48 8.00 10.91
CA MET A 31 -9.05 6.74 11.53
C MET A 31 -7.72 6.88 12.29
N THR A 32 -6.78 7.69 11.78
CA THR A 32 -5.49 7.93 12.49
C THR A 32 -5.63 8.76 13.76
N ARG A 33 -6.76 9.44 14.00
CA ARG A 33 -7.03 10.13 15.27
C ARG A 33 -7.43 9.16 16.38
N GLU A 34 -8.14 8.11 16.03
CA GLU A 34 -8.73 7.16 16.98
C GLU A 34 -7.89 5.89 17.19
N ALA A 35 -7.08 5.50 16.19
CA ALA A 35 -6.22 4.33 16.26
C ALA A 35 -4.75 4.67 16.55
N ASP A 36 -4.05 3.72 17.17
CA ASP A 36 -2.59 3.80 17.36
C ASP A 36 -1.88 3.58 16.01
N TYR A 37 -2.44 2.70 15.17
CA TYR A 37 -1.93 2.40 13.83
C TYR A 37 -3.04 2.29 12.80
N VAL A 38 -2.70 2.65 11.56
CA VAL A 38 -3.58 2.50 10.40
C VAL A 38 -2.85 1.66 9.36
N CYS A 39 -3.55 0.65 8.85
CA CYS A 39 -2.95 -0.40 8.03
C CYS A 39 -3.63 -0.41 6.65
N PRO A 40 -3.26 0.50 5.73
CA PRO A 40 -3.83 0.49 4.39
C PRO A 40 -3.41 -0.77 3.63
N MET A 41 -4.39 -1.48 3.10
CA MET A 41 -4.21 -2.67 2.27
C MET A 41 -3.84 -2.27 0.84
N VAL A 42 -2.56 -1.95 0.63
CA VAL A 42 -2.02 -1.43 -0.64
C VAL A 42 -1.69 -2.54 -1.63
N TYR A 43 -2.62 -3.46 -1.86
CA TYR A 43 -2.44 -4.59 -2.79
C TYR A 43 -2.51 -4.13 -4.24
N PRO A 44 -1.41 -4.18 -5.03
CA PRO A 44 -1.41 -3.64 -6.39
C PRO A 44 -2.45 -4.29 -7.32
N SER A 45 -2.84 -5.54 -7.06
CA SER A 45 -3.92 -6.25 -7.76
C SER A 45 -5.31 -5.64 -7.59
N HIS A 46 -5.53 -4.81 -6.56
CA HIS A 46 -6.83 -4.23 -6.23
C HIS A 46 -6.98 -2.78 -6.72
N TYR A 47 -5.97 -2.24 -7.42
CA TYR A 47 -6.04 -0.92 -8.04
C TYR A 47 -6.56 -1.05 -9.47
N PRO A 48 -7.57 -0.25 -9.85
CA PRO A 48 -8.07 -0.21 -11.23
C PRO A 48 -6.98 0.08 -12.27
N ARG A 49 -7.19 -0.41 -13.49
CA ARG A 49 -6.32 -0.07 -14.64
C ARG A 49 -6.25 1.45 -14.80
N GLY A 50 -5.06 2.02 -14.92
CA GLY A 50 -4.86 3.46 -15.06
C GLY A 50 -4.74 4.25 -13.75
N SER A 51 -4.91 3.61 -12.57
CA SER A 51 -4.66 4.26 -11.28
C SER A 51 -3.27 4.90 -11.27
N TYR A 52 -3.18 6.15 -10.82
CA TYR A 52 -1.94 6.92 -10.75
C TYR A 52 -1.21 7.12 -12.10
N GLY A 53 -1.92 6.97 -13.22
CA GLY A 53 -1.32 6.95 -14.56
C GLY A 53 -0.51 5.69 -14.84
N ILE A 54 -0.69 4.64 -14.05
CA ILE A 54 -0.06 3.33 -14.23
C ILE A 54 -1.01 2.46 -15.05
N GLU A 55 -0.59 2.07 -16.25
CA GLU A 55 -1.44 1.26 -17.12
C GLU A 55 -1.85 -0.05 -16.45
N HIS A 56 -0.92 -0.75 -15.77
CA HIS A 56 -1.18 -2.00 -15.07
C HIS A 56 -0.59 -1.97 -13.66
N PRO A 57 -1.34 -1.50 -12.63
CA PRO A 57 -0.82 -1.35 -11.27
C PRO A 57 -0.23 -2.64 -10.70
N ASN A 58 -0.88 -3.77 -10.97
CA ASN A 58 -0.49 -5.09 -10.46
C ASN A 58 0.86 -5.59 -10.99
N SER A 59 1.26 -5.22 -12.21
CA SER A 59 2.59 -5.55 -12.75
C SER A 59 3.64 -4.48 -12.43
N GLN A 60 3.25 -3.39 -11.77
CA GLN A 60 4.15 -2.33 -11.31
C GLN A 60 4.04 -2.09 -9.79
N PRO A 61 4.29 -3.13 -8.96
CA PRO A 61 4.09 -3.07 -7.51
C PRO A 61 4.79 -1.91 -6.81
N TYR A 62 6.06 -1.66 -7.14
CA TYR A 62 6.82 -0.55 -6.55
C TYR A 62 6.10 0.76 -6.77
N ARG A 63 5.75 1.07 -8.02
CA ARG A 63 5.16 2.35 -8.39
C ARG A 63 3.78 2.54 -7.76
N THR A 64 2.95 1.50 -7.77
CA THR A 64 1.61 1.53 -7.17
C THR A 64 1.66 1.79 -5.67
N VAL A 65 2.50 1.04 -4.93
CA VAL A 65 2.66 1.23 -3.48
C VAL A 65 3.34 2.55 -3.16
N TYR A 66 4.38 2.92 -3.90
CA TYR A 66 5.14 4.14 -3.67
C TYR A 66 4.26 5.38 -3.81
N ILE A 67 3.45 5.45 -4.87
CA ILE A 67 2.54 6.57 -5.10
C ILE A 67 1.44 6.61 -4.04
N GLY A 68 0.76 5.48 -3.80
CA GLY A 68 -0.31 5.41 -2.80
C GLY A 68 0.15 5.82 -1.41
N LEU A 69 1.27 5.26 -0.93
CA LEU A 69 1.83 5.64 0.36
C LEU A 69 2.37 7.06 0.39
N GLY A 70 2.90 7.58 -0.72
CA GLY A 70 3.29 8.98 -0.82
C GLY A 70 2.11 9.95 -0.65
N HIS A 71 0.94 9.61 -1.19
CA HIS A 71 -0.29 10.34 -0.90
C HIS A 71 -0.65 10.28 0.59
N ALA A 72 -0.62 9.09 1.20
CA ALA A 72 -0.92 8.95 2.63
C ALA A 72 0.04 9.76 3.50
N VAL A 73 1.35 9.72 3.21
CA VAL A 73 2.37 10.50 3.94
C VAL A 73 2.06 11.99 3.86
N LYS A 74 1.75 12.50 2.66
CA LYS A 74 1.38 13.91 2.45
C LYS A 74 0.09 14.27 3.19
N LYS A 75 -0.94 13.41 3.11
CA LYS A 75 -2.26 13.63 3.71
C LYS A 75 -2.21 13.61 5.24
N LEU A 76 -1.39 12.72 5.82
CA LEU A 76 -1.31 12.51 7.27
C LEU A 76 -0.29 13.41 7.97
N GLY A 77 0.69 13.95 7.24
CA GLY A 77 1.76 14.76 7.84
C GLY A 77 2.49 14.01 8.94
N VAL A 78 2.53 14.56 10.16
CA VAL A 78 3.18 13.92 11.32
C VAL A 78 2.55 12.57 11.71
N ASN A 79 1.26 12.36 11.40
CA ASN A 79 0.56 11.11 11.70
C ASN A 79 0.94 9.98 10.75
N SER A 80 1.71 10.24 9.69
CA SER A 80 2.22 9.20 8.79
C SER A 80 3.07 8.15 9.52
N LYS A 81 3.65 8.50 10.68
CA LYS A 81 4.36 7.56 11.56
C LYS A 81 3.50 6.43 12.10
N LYS A 82 2.17 6.53 12.00
CA LYS A 82 1.21 5.49 12.38
C LYS A 82 0.93 4.48 11.26
N LEU A 83 1.48 4.68 10.05
CA LEU A 83 1.24 3.81 8.91
C LEU A 83 1.93 2.45 9.09
N ARG A 84 1.15 1.38 8.91
CA ARG A 84 1.60 -0.02 8.86
C ARG A 84 0.96 -0.74 7.68
N PRO A 85 1.31 -0.39 6.43
CA PRO A 85 0.65 -0.94 5.26
C PRO A 85 0.73 -2.46 5.17
N TYR A 86 -0.32 -3.04 4.61
CA TYR A 86 -0.34 -4.43 4.18
C TYR A 86 0.15 -4.56 2.74
N LEU A 87 1.15 -5.42 2.52
CA LEU A 87 1.75 -5.71 1.22
C LEU A 87 1.25 -7.04 0.66
N GLN A 88 1.18 -7.15 -0.66
CA GLN A 88 0.68 -8.34 -1.37
C GLN A 88 1.79 -9.36 -1.58
N ASP A 89 1.53 -10.62 -1.22
CA ASP A 89 2.39 -11.77 -1.54
C ASP A 89 1.63 -12.91 -2.25
N PHE A 90 0.56 -12.56 -2.96
CA PHE A 90 -0.25 -13.49 -3.74
C PHE A 90 -0.36 -13.05 -5.20
N SER A 91 -0.69 -13.99 -6.07
CA SER A 91 -0.89 -13.76 -7.49
C SER A 91 -2.39 -13.67 -7.79
N LEU A 92 -2.82 -12.58 -8.45
CA LEU A 92 -4.18 -12.40 -8.96
C LEU A 92 -4.05 -11.73 -10.33
N GLY A 93 -4.24 -12.45 -11.43
CA GLY A 93 -4.04 -11.92 -12.80
C GLY A 93 -2.57 -11.65 -13.21
N TYR A 94 -1.66 -11.46 -12.25
CA TYR A 94 -0.22 -11.30 -12.48
C TYR A 94 0.58 -12.17 -11.49
N LYS A 95 1.65 -12.81 -11.97
CA LYS A 95 2.47 -13.72 -11.16
C LYS A 95 3.38 -12.93 -10.23
N TYR A 96 3.21 -13.12 -8.92
CA TYR A 96 4.06 -12.54 -7.88
C TYR A 96 5.12 -13.53 -7.43
N ASN A 97 6.37 -13.07 -7.38
CA ASN A 97 7.51 -13.74 -6.81
C ASN A 97 8.24 -12.80 -5.83
N VAL A 98 9.45 -13.19 -5.44
CA VAL A 98 10.30 -12.44 -4.52
C VAL A 98 10.51 -10.99 -4.98
N GLU A 99 10.70 -10.74 -6.27
CA GLU A 99 11.00 -9.40 -6.79
C GLU A 99 9.83 -8.42 -6.57
N GLU A 100 8.59 -8.86 -6.79
CA GLU A 100 7.40 -8.04 -6.58
C GLU A 100 7.17 -7.72 -5.10
N VAL A 101 7.48 -8.63 -4.19
CA VAL A 101 7.42 -8.38 -2.75
C VAL A 101 8.47 -7.36 -2.33
N LEU A 102 9.71 -7.53 -2.79
CA LEU A 102 10.81 -6.60 -2.49
C LEU A 102 10.56 -5.21 -3.05
N ALA A 103 9.96 -5.12 -4.23
CA ALA A 103 9.54 -3.87 -4.84
C ALA A 103 8.56 -3.10 -3.94
N GLN A 104 7.58 -3.76 -3.32
CA GLN A 104 6.65 -3.10 -2.41
C GLN A 104 7.33 -2.68 -1.09
N ALA A 105 8.18 -3.53 -0.53
CA ALA A 105 8.94 -3.18 0.68
C ALA A 105 9.84 -1.97 0.45
N GLN A 106 10.53 -1.91 -0.70
CA GLN A 106 11.33 -0.75 -1.09
C GLN A 106 10.48 0.51 -1.21
N ALA A 107 9.27 0.41 -1.77
CA ALA A 107 8.35 1.54 -1.86
C ALA A 107 7.92 2.09 -0.48
N CYS A 108 7.80 1.24 0.54
CA CYS A 108 7.60 1.69 1.92
C CYS A 108 8.82 2.48 2.41
N TYR A 109 10.03 1.94 2.26
CA TYR A 109 11.25 2.59 2.74
C TYR A 109 11.55 3.91 2.04
N ASP A 110 11.29 4.00 0.73
CA ASP A 110 11.45 5.24 -0.04
C ASP A 110 10.42 6.33 0.33
N ASN A 111 9.41 5.98 1.12
CA ASN A 111 8.42 6.86 1.76
C ASN A 111 8.65 7.03 3.28
N ASP A 112 9.82 6.64 3.80
CA ASP A 112 10.16 6.66 5.23
C ASP A 112 9.23 5.81 6.11
N ILE A 113 8.64 4.74 5.56
CA ILE A 113 7.78 3.78 6.27
C ILE A 113 8.56 2.47 6.45
N TYR A 114 8.86 2.14 7.71
CA TYR A 114 9.68 0.97 8.07
C TYR A 114 8.89 -0.18 8.71
N GLU A 115 7.59 0.04 8.97
CA GLU A 115 6.69 -0.96 9.52
C GLU A 115 5.67 -1.35 8.44
N TRP A 116 5.55 -2.65 8.15
CA TRP A 116 4.57 -3.18 7.20
C TRP A 116 4.26 -4.64 7.52
N THR A 117 3.13 -5.12 7.03
CA THR A 117 2.70 -6.52 7.17
C THR A 117 2.60 -7.17 5.80
N LEU A 118 3.09 -8.40 5.66
CA LEU A 118 2.96 -9.16 4.40
C LEU A 118 1.73 -10.06 4.45
N TRP A 119 0.91 -10.03 3.40
CA TRP A 119 -0.32 -10.82 3.35
C TRP A 119 -0.36 -11.79 2.17
N ASN A 120 -0.72 -13.04 2.48
CA ASN A 120 -1.11 -14.04 1.50
C ASN A 120 -2.26 -14.87 2.08
N PRO A 121 -3.44 -14.94 1.40
CA PRO A 121 -4.59 -15.69 1.91
C PRO A 121 -4.37 -17.20 2.01
N ALA A 122 -3.40 -17.75 1.28
CA ALA A 122 -2.99 -19.15 1.38
C ALA A 122 -1.92 -19.39 2.47
N SER A 123 -1.50 -18.34 3.18
CA SER A 123 -0.43 -18.38 4.20
C SER A 123 0.90 -18.95 3.69
N LYS A 124 1.18 -18.80 2.39
CA LYS A 124 2.40 -19.25 1.72
C LYS A 124 3.24 -18.04 1.32
N TYR A 125 4.30 -17.78 2.08
CA TYR A 125 5.09 -16.57 1.90
C TYR A 125 6.36 -16.80 1.08
N ASN A 126 6.73 -15.82 0.25
CA ASN A 126 8.02 -15.74 -0.42
C ASN A 126 9.13 -15.46 0.61
N TYR A 127 9.55 -16.49 1.33
CA TYR A 127 10.47 -16.38 2.48
C TYR A 127 11.80 -15.67 2.16
N LEU A 128 12.31 -15.77 0.93
CA LEU A 128 13.52 -15.07 0.51
C LEU A 128 13.36 -13.54 0.58
N ALA A 129 12.15 -13.02 0.31
CA ALA A 129 11.87 -11.59 0.40
C ALA A 129 11.99 -11.07 1.86
N LEU A 130 11.73 -11.93 2.84
CA LEU A 130 11.82 -11.60 4.27
C LEU A 130 13.26 -11.66 4.81
N LYS A 131 14.16 -12.38 4.14
CA LYS A 131 15.56 -12.54 4.57
C LYS A 131 16.51 -11.48 4.02
N SER A 132 16.10 -10.79 2.96
CA SER A 132 17.01 -9.99 2.16
C SER A 132 16.94 -8.50 2.50
N THR A 133 17.24 -8.15 3.75
CA THR A 133 17.50 -6.73 4.11
C THR A 133 18.64 -6.13 3.28
N GLU A 134 19.57 -6.94 2.80
CA GLU A 134 20.67 -6.52 1.92
C GLU A 134 20.30 -6.30 0.44
N VAL A 135 19.22 -6.93 -0.06
CA VAL A 135 18.81 -6.81 -1.49
C VAL A 135 17.97 -5.56 -1.70
N ILE A 136 17.13 -5.24 -0.71
CA ILE A 136 16.28 -4.05 -0.66
C ILE A 136 17.12 -2.78 -0.89
N ASN A 137 18.23 -2.62 -0.15
CA ASN A 137 19.08 -1.42 -0.24
C ASN A 137 19.96 -1.28 -1.50
N LYS A 138 20.03 -2.29 -2.39
CA LYS A 138 20.99 -2.29 -3.51
C LYS A 138 20.39 -1.95 -4.88
N LYS A 139 19.08 -2.08 -5.06
CA LYS A 139 18.43 -1.81 -6.35
C LYS A 139 17.72 -0.45 -6.29
N LYS A 140 18.32 0.56 -6.93
CA LYS A 140 17.69 1.87 -7.11
C LYS A 140 16.53 1.69 -8.10
N LEU A 141 15.32 1.48 -7.60
CA LEU A 141 14.12 1.40 -8.42
C LEU A 141 13.75 2.80 -8.90
N ASP A 142 13.14 2.89 -10.09
CA ASP A 142 12.79 4.17 -10.71
C ASP A 142 11.66 4.86 -9.93
N LYS A 143 12.08 5.67 -8.95
CA LYS A 143 11.24 6.55 -8.15
C LYS A 143 10.68 7.67 -9.02
N PRO A 144 9.35 7.85 -9.13
CA PRO A 144 8.76 9.05 -9.71
C PRO A 144 9.33 10.31 -9.05
N ALA A 145 9.71 11.31 -9.85
CA ALA A 145 10.25 12.57 -9.33
C ALA A 145 9.24 13.30 -8.41
N GLU A 146 7.95 13.15 -8.71
CA GLU A 146 6.84 13.68 -7.94
C GLU A 146 5.74 12.62 -7.79
N ILE A 147 4.95 12.71 -6.72
CA ILE A 147 3.74 11.91 -6.54
C ILE A 147 2.66 12.52 -7.45
N PRO A 148 2.20 11.81 -8.50
CA PRO A 148 1.18 12.35 -9.40
C PRO A 148 -0.14 12.57 -8.65
N PRO A 149 -1.04 13.44 -9.14
CA PRO A 149 -2.37 13.55 -8.58
C PRO A 149 -3.11 12.20 -8.70
N GLU A 150 -4.08 11.97 -7.81
CA GLU A 150 -4.94 10.81 -7.95
C GLU A 150 -5.75 10.93 -9.24
N ILE A 151 -5.68 9.90 -10.08
CA ILE A 151 -6.59 9.75 -11.22
C ILE A 151 -7.68 8.81 -10.74
N LEU A 152 -8.79 9.39 -10.27
CA LEU A 152 -9.99 8.62 -9.94
C LEU A 152 -10.53 8.00 -11.22
N VAL A 153 -10.21 6.73 -11.46
CA VAL A 153 -10.87 5.93 -12.48
C VAL A 153 -12.27 5.67 -11.95
N SER A 154 -13.29 6.21 -12.61
CA SER A 154 -14.69 6.04 -12.22
C SER A 154 -15.11 4.58 -12.38
N THR A 155 -14.80 3.72 -11.42
CA THR A 155 -15.36 2.38 -11.38
C THR A 155 -15.64 1.99 -9.94
N SER A 156 -16.93 1.74 -9.69
CA SER A 156 -17.46 1.01 -8.54
C SER A 156 -16.54 -0.15 -8.13
N PRO A 157 -16.40 -0.48 -6.83
CA PRO A 157 -15.56 -1.57 -6.36
C PRO A 157 -16.20 -2.91 -6.77
N ALA A 158 -15.96 -3.32 -8.01
CA ALA A 158 -16.35 -4.61 -8.54
C ALA A 158 -15.11 -5.22 -9.19
N VAL A 159 -14.70 -6.35 -8.61
CA VAL A 159 -13.79 -7.37 -9.11
C VAL A 159 -13.54 -7.23 -10.61
N GLN A 160 -12.27 -6.99 -11.00
CA GLN A 160 -11.89 -7.08 -12.40
C GLN A 160 -12.19 -8.51 -12.89
N PRO A 161 -12.99 -8.70 -13.95
CA PRO A 161 -13.27 -10.02 -14.47
C PRO A 161 -12.00 -10.64 -15.07
N GLU A 162 -11.98 -11.97 -15.04
CA GLU A 162 -10.89 -12.88 -15.43
C GLU A 162 -10.29 -12.62 -16.81
#